data_AF-A0A1I1A3I6-F1
#
_entry.id   AF-A0A1I1A3I6-F1
#
_cell.length_a   1.000
_cell.length_b   1.000
_cell.length_c   1.000
_cell.angle_alpha   90.00
_cell.angle_beta   90.00
_cell.angle_gamma   90.00
#
_symmetry.space_group_name_H-M   'P 1'
#
loop_
_entity.id
_entity.type
_entity.pdbx_description
1 polymer ?
#
loop_
_entity_poly.entity_id
_entity_poly.type
_entity_poly.pdbx_seq_one_letter_code
_entity_poly.pdbx_strand_id
1 'polypeptide(L)'
;MDTDNVVVQLCIQGMRAEGDGAAERADRVGDARVTSFYPSLHANIGRACLELDRADEAGEQFRLAAERIVDLPAGPYTEWLRDAIAEGPRVTAADT
;
A
#
# COMPACT_ATOMS: atom_id res chain seq x y z
N MET A 1 -14.35 -12.39 9.03
CA MET A 1 -14.83 -12.58 7.64
C MET A 1 -14.24 -13.88 7.15
N ASP A 2 -14.95 -14.72 6.41
CA ASP A 2 -14.38 -15.95 5.85
C ASP A 2 -13.54 -15.59 4.61
N THR A 3 -12.23 -15.49 4.78
CA THR A 3 -11.25 -15.11 3.75
C THR A 3 -10.95 -16.25 2.77
N ASP A 4 -11.36 -17.49 3.09
CA ASP A 4 -11.30 -18.64 2.19
C ASP A 4 -12.51 -18.71 1.24
N ASN A 5 -13.51 -17.85 1.45
CA ASN A 5 -14.66 -17.76 0.56
C ASN A 5 -14.23 -17.30 -0.85
N VAL A 6 -14.58 -18.08 -1.87
CA VAL A 6 -14.22 -17.81 -3.27
C VAL A 6 -14.68 -16.43 -3.74
N VAL A 7 -15.79 -15.90 -3.22
CA VAL A 7 -16.30 -14.57 -3.56
C VAL A 7 -15.40 -13.49 -2.94
N VAL A 8 -14.97 -13.68 -1.70
CA VAL A 8 -14.05 -12.78 -1.02
C VAL A 8 -12.70 -12.78 -1.75
N GLN A 9 -12.17 -13.95 -2.10
CA GLN A 9 -10.97 -14.10 -2.92
C GLN A 9 -11.09 -13.34 -4.25
N LEU A 10 -12.19 -13.51 -5.00
CA LEU A 10 -12.41 -12.82 -6.27
C LEU A 10 -12.46 -11.29 -6.12
N CYS A 11 -13.10 -10.77 -5.09
CA CYS A 11 -13.12 -9.33 -4.80
C CYS A 11 -11.70 -8.81 -4.51
N ILE A 12 -10.90 -9.55 -3.76
CA ILE A 12 -9.52 -9.19 -3.45
C ILE A 12 -8.66 -9.17 -4.72
N GLN A 13 -8.79 -10.20 -5.58
CA GLN A 13 -8.09 -10.27 -6.85
C GLN A 13 -8.51 -9.12 -7.79
N GLY A 14 -9.80 -8.76 -7.80
CA GLY A 14 -10.31 -7.62 -8.58
C GLY A 14 -9.71 -6.29 -8.12
N MET A 15 -9.73 -6.00 -6.82
CA MET A 15 -9.13 -4.78 -6.26
C MET A 15 -7.62 -4.69 -6.54
N ARG A 16 -6.91 -5.82 -6.54
CA ARG A 16 -5.49 -5.87 -6.90
C ARG A 16 -5.26 -5.59 -8.37
N ALA A 17 -6.00 -6.24 -9.26
CA ALA A 17 -5.89 -5.99 -10.69
C ALA A 17 -6.19 -4.52 -11.04
N GLU A 18 -7.15 -3.90 -10.36
CA GLU A 18 -7.42 -2.46 -10.50
C GLU A 18 -6.29 -1.59 -9.94
N GLY A 19 -5.75 -1.92 -8.76
CA GLY A 19 -4.63 -1.23 -8.14
C GLY A 19 -3.35 -1.30 -8.98
N ASP A 20 -2.98 -2.50 -9.44
CA ASP A 20 -1.82 -2.74 -10.30
C ASP A 20 -1.99 -2.00 -11.63
N GLY A 21 -3.20 -2.06 -12.22
CA GLY A 21 -3.49 -1.33 -13.45
C GLY A 21 -3.50 0.19 -13.28
N ALA A 22 -3.82 0.71 -12.09
CA ALA A 22 -3.72 2.13 -11.77
C ALA A 22 -2.26 2.56 -11.61
N ALA A 23 -1.44 1.75 -10.94
CA ALA A 23 0.00 1.97 -10.81
C ALA A 23 0.71 1.93 -12.17
N GLU A 24 0.39 0.96 -13.02
CA GLU A 24 0.99 0.85 -14.35
C GLU A 24 0.58 2.03 -15.27
N ARG A 25 -0.65 2.53 -15.14
CA ARG A 25 -1.10 3.75 -15.85
C ARG A 25 -0.39 4.99 -15.33
N ALA A 26 -0.20 5.08 -14.01
CA ALA A 26 0.56 6.15 -13.38
C ALA A 26 2.03 6.17 -13.85
N ASP A 27 2.69 5.00 -13.91
CA ASP A 27 4.06 4.87 -14.39
C ASP A 27 4.18 5.30 -15.86
N ARG A 28 3.17 4.97 -16.67
CA ARG A 28 3.12 5.34 -18.09
C ARG A 28 2.91 6.85 -18.32
N VAL A 29 2.32 7.56 -17.35
CA VAL A 29 2.19 9.02 -17.39
C VAL A 29 3.56 9.68 -17.18
N GLY A 30 4.49 9.03 -16.45
CA GLY A 30 5.89 9.46 -16.31
C GLY A 30 6.08 10.88 -15.75
N ASP A 31 5.04 11.44 -15.16
CA ASP A 31 4.99 12.81 -14.69
C ASP A 31 5.36 12.84 -13.20
N ALA A 32 6.31 13.71 -12.85
CA ALA A 32 6.80 13.88 -11.48
C ALA A 32 5.68 14.22 -10.46
N ARG A 33 4.51 14.69 -10.94
CA ARG A 33 3.33 14.94 -10.12
C ARG A 33 2.65 13.65 -9.65
N VAL A 34 2.85 12.52 -10.35
CA VAL A 34 2.22 11.23 -10.01
C VAL A 34 3.07 10.48 -8.99
N THR A 35 4.38 10.66 -9.01
CA THR A 35 5.33 10.02 -8.08
C THR A 35 5.04 10.34 -6.61
N SER A 36 4.52 11.55 -6.32
CA SER A 36 4.12 11.92 -4.97
C SER A 36 2.91 11.15 -4.43
N PHE A 37 2.18 10.43 -5.27
CA PHE A 37 1.07 9.58 -4.85
C PHE A 37 1.49 8.14 -4.51
N TYR A 38 2.65 7.69 -4.99
CA TYR A 38 3.10 6.30 -4.74
C TYR A 38 3.29 5.94 -3.27
N PRO A 39 3.84 6.81 -2.41
CA PRO A 39 3.96 6.49 -0.98
C PRO A 39 2.60 6.20 -0.33
N SER A 40 1.58 7.01 -0.60
CA SER A 40 0.26 6.85 0.00
C SER A 40 -0.56 5.73 -0.64
N LEU A 41 -0.38 5.48 -1.95
CA LEU A 41 -0.97 4.33 -2.62
C LEU A 41 -0.47 3.02 -2.01
N HIS A 42 0.85 2.83 -1.91
CA HIS A 42 1.43 1.63 -1.34
C HIS A 42 1.06 1.45 0.14
N ALA A 43 1.02 2.53 0.93
CA ALA A 43 0.55 2.46 2.31
C ALA A 43 -0.91 1.99 2.44
N ASN A 44 -1.79 2.46 1.54
CA ASN A 44 -3.19 2.04 1.51
C ASN A 44 -3.36 0.57 1.08
N ILE A 45 -2.59 0.10 0.08
CA ILE A 45 -2.60 -1.32 -0.33
C ILE A 45 -2.06 -2.20 0.82
N GLY A 46 -1.01 -1.76 1.52
CA GLY A 46 -0.50 -2.45 2.70
C GLY A 46 -1.55 -2.60 3.80
N ARG A 47 -2.30 -1.52 4.08
CA ARG A 47 -3.42 -1.56 5.03
C ARG A 47 -4.53 -2.51 4.58
N ALA A 48 -4.93 -2.46 3.31
CA ALA A 48 -5.94 -3.37 2.78
C ALA A 48 -5.48 -4.84 2.85
N CYS A 49 -4.19 -5.12 2.64
CA CYS A 49 -3.65 -6.47 2.80
C CYS A 49 -3.70 -6.95 4.26
N LEU A 50 -3.47 -6.07 5.24
CA LEU A 50 -3.66 -6.39 6.67
C LEU A 50 -5.11 -6.76 6.99
N GLU A 51 -6.08 -6.00 6.48
CA GLU A 51 -7.52 -6.27 6.69
C GLU A 51 -7.98 -7.61 6.07
N LEU A 52 -7.15 -8.19 5.20
CA LEU A 52 -7.38 -9.45 4.52
C LEU A 52 -6.49 -10.59 5.05
N ASP A 53 -5.78 -10.38 6.16
CA ASP A 53 -4.84 -11.33 6.77
C ASP A 53 -3.66 -11.73 5.87
N ARG A 54 -3.21 -10.84 4.98
CA ARG A 54 -2.10 -11.05 4.03
C ARG A 54 -0.85 -10.30 4.47
N ALA A 55 -0.31 -10.68 5.63
CA ALA A 55 0.75 -9.94 6.32
C ALA A 55 2.05 -9.77 5.49
N ASP A 56 2.49 -10.82 4.79
CA ASP A 56 3.72 -10.77 3.97
C ASP A 56 3.60 -9.73 2.83
N GLU A 57 2.45 -9.71 2.19
CA GLU A 57 2.17 -8.78 1.09
C GLU A 57 1.94 -7.36 1.60
N ALA A 58 1.37 -7.21 2.80
CA ALA A 58 1.30 -5.93 3.48
C ALA A 58 2.70 -5.37 3.76
N GLY A 59 3.61 -6.21 4.27
CA GLY A 59 4.99 -5.83 4.58
C GLY A 59 5.74 -5.31 3.35
N GLU A 60 5.59 -5.98 2.22
CA GLU A 60 6.21 -5.54 0.96
C GLU A 60 5.67 -4.19 0.48
N GLN A 61 4.36 -3.95 0.61
CA GLN A 61 3.75 -2.68 0.23
C GLN A 61 4.21 -1.54 1.15
N PHE A 62 4.32 -1.76 2.47
CA PHE A 62 4.89 -0.75 3.37
C PHE A 62 6.37 -0.46 3.07
N ARG A 63 7.15 -1.47 2.65
CA ARG A 63 8.54 -1.26 2.19
C ARG A 63 8.59 -0.38 0.95
N LEU A 64 7.77 -0.68 -0.07
CA LEU A 64 7.68 0.14 -1.29
C LEU A 64 7.22 1.58 -0.99
N ALA A 65 6.29 1.76 -0.05
CA ALA A 65 5.88 3.07 0.40
C ALA A 65 7.04 3.86 1.03
N ALA A 66 7.84 3.21 1.90
CA ALA A 66 8.99 3.81 2.56
C ALA A 66 10.10 4.20 1.57
N GLU A 67 10.31 3.44 0.50
CA GLU A 67 11.30 3.78 -0.53
C GLU A 67 10.94 5.03 -1.32
N ARG A 68 9.66 5.39 -1.41
CA ARG A 68 9.18 6.54 -2.20
C ARG A 68 8.93 7.78 -1.35
N ILE A 69 8.86 7.65 -0.03
CA ILE A 69 8.59 8.79 0.87
C ILE A 69 9.75 9.80 0.92
N VAL A 70 10.94 9.39 0.49
CA VAL A 70 12.11 10.28 0.36
C VAL A 70 11.93 11.29 -0.77
N ASP A 71 11.04 11.02 -1.73
CA ASP A 71 10.76 11.90 -2.87
C ASP A 71 9.71 12.98 -2.56
N LEU A 72 9.07 12.93 -1.38
CA LEU A 72 8.06 13.90 -0.98
C LEU A 72 8.67 15.17 -0.36
N PRO A 73 8.09 16.35 -0.64
CA PRO A 73 8.48 17.58 0.05
C PRO A 73 8.22 17.45 1.56
N ALA A 74 9.07 18.08 2.36
CA ALA A 74 8.87 18.15 3.80
C ALA A 74 7.57 18.88 4.14
N GLY A 75 6.85 18.38 5.13
CA GLY A 75 5.62 18.99 5.62
C GLY A 75 4.73 18.02 6.39
N PRO A 76 3.62 18.52 6.97
CA PRO A 76 2.79 17.74 7.88
C PRO A 76 2.22 16.46 7.25
N TYR A 77 1.91 16.50 5.95
CA TYR A 77 1.42 15.34 5.21
C TYR A 77 2.47 14.22 5.11
N THR A 78 3.70 14.59 4.76
CA THR A 78 4.81 13.65 4.62
C THR A 78 5.22 13.06 5.97
N GLU A 79 5.16 13.85 7.04
CA GLU A 79 5.40 13.39 8.41
C GLU A 79 4.35 12.36 8.84
N TRP A 80 3.06 12.71 8.69
CA TRP A 80 1.97 11.80 8.99
C TRP A 80 2.08 10.48 8.20
N LEU A 81 2.44 10.56 6.92
CA LEU A 81 2.57 9.37 6.08
C LEU A 81 3.76 8.49 6.49
N ARG A 82 4.87 9.08 6.97
CA ARG A 82 6.00 8.31 7.53
C ARG A 82 5.57 7.53 8.75
N ASP A 83 4.80 8.14 9.65
CA ASP A 83 4.30 7.47 10.85
C ASP A 83 3.38 6.30 10.48
N ALA A 84 2.42 6.55 9.57
CA ALA A 84 1.50 5.52 9.10
C ALA A 84 2.21 4.33 8.43
N ILE A 85 3.26 4.59 7.64
CA ILE A 85 4.08 3.54 7.00
C ILE A 85 4.91 2.79 8.04
N ALA A 86 5.45 3.47 9.05
CA ALA A 86 6.26 2.82 10.09
C ALA A 86 5.40 1.96 11.03
N GLU A 87 4.15 2.34 11.28
CA GLU A 87 3.21 1.56 12.10
C GLU A 87 2.75 0.27 11.41
N GLY A 88 2.55 0.27 10.09
CA GLY A 88 2.07 -0.88 9.32
C GLY A 88 2.83 -2.19 9.60
N PRO A 89 4.16 -2.23 9.42
CA PRO A 89 4.98 -3.41 9.72
C PRO A 89 5.03 -3.83 11.20
N ARG A 90 4.68 -2.92 12.13
CA ARG A 90 4.60 -3.28 13.55
C ARG A 90 3.31 -4.01 13.87
N VAL A 91 2.23 -3.69 13.15
CA VAL A 91 0.97 -4.44 13.22
C VAL A 91 1.15 -5.85 12.65
N THR A 92 1.90 -6.03 11.55
CA THR A 92 2.18 -7.38 11.01
C THR A 92 2.98 -8.27 11.97
N ALA A 93 3.83 -7.69 12.82
CA ALA A 93 4.70 -8.43 13.73
C ALA A 93 4.04 -8.80 15.08
N ALA A 94 2.90 -8.19 15.41
CA ALA A 94 2.22 -8.38 16.70
C ALA A 94 1.17 -9.51 16.71
N ASP A 95 0.80 -10.03 15.53
CA ASP A 95 -0.23 -11.08 15.35
C ASP A 95 0.37 -12.48 15.01
N THR A 96 1.62 -12.75 15.37
CA THR A 96 2.26 -14.09 15.32
C THR A 96 2.51 -14.62 16.73
#